data_AF-A0A850R2Q2-F1
#
_entry.id   AF-A0A850R2Q2-F1
#
_cell.length_a   1.000
_cell.length_b   1.000
_cell.length_c   1.000
_cell.angle_alpha   90.00
_cell.angle_beta   90.00
_cell.angle_gamma   90.00
#
_symmetry.space_group_name_H-M   'P 1'
#
loop_
_entity.id
_entity.type
_entity.pdbx_description
1 polymer ?
#
loop_
_entity_poly.entity_id
_entity_poly.type
_entity_poly.pdbx_seq_one_letter_code
_entity_poly.pdbx_strand_id
1 'polypeptide(L)'
;AFDGRLGLCQIEGQRQAFPLRMRYARDFVKDRVALIGDAAHTIHPLAGQGVNLGLLDAVALAQELKQLWLEQKDIGSKTNLRHFERWRKAEAAKMIAAMQGFRDLFAGSHPAKKLLRDIGMLVADKAPGLKDELMRKALGLSGELPDLAK
;
A
#
# COMPACT_ATOMS: atom_id res chain seq x y z
N ALA A 1 -16.08 -14.84 14.81
CA ALA A 1 -16.04 -13.53 14.13
C ALA A 1 -17.24 -12.65 14.46
N PHE A 2 -18.48 -13.17 14.59
CA PHE A 2 -19.66 -12.32 14.82
C PHE A 2 -20.59 -12.73 15.97
N ASP A 3 -20.27 -13.80 16.72
CA ASP A 3 -20.95 -14.19 17.97
C ASP A 3 -22.49 -14.15 17.92
N GLY A 4 -23.07 -14.62 16.80
CA GLY A 4 -24.52 -14.65 16.57
C GLY A 4 -25.20 -13.29 16.29
N ARG A 5 -24.47 -12.16 16.31
CA ARG A 5 -25.05 -10.81 16.20
C ARG A 5 -25.60 -10.45 14.81
N LEU A 6 -25.22 -11.19 13.77
CA LEU A 6 -25.61 -10.92 12.38
C LEU A 6 -26.66 -11.89 11.83
N GLY A 7 -27.19 -12.80 12.66
CA GLY A 7 -28.11 -13.84 12.20
C GLY A 7 -27.44 -14.92 11.33
N LEU A 8 -28.27 -15.68 10.59
CA LEU A 8 -27.78 -16.70 9.67
C LEU A 8 -27.31 -16.05 8.36
N CYS A 9 -26.01 -16.08 8.10
CA CYS A 9 -25.45 -15.61 6.84
C CYS A 9 -25.79 -16.58 5.70
N GLN A 10 -26.34 -16.06 4.60
CA GLN A 10 -26.57 -16.82 3.37
C GLN A 10 -25.66 -16.32 2.24
N ILE A 11 -25.38 -17.18 1.26
CA ILE A 11 -24.52 -16.86 0.12
C ILE A 11 -25.39 -16.27 -0.98
N GLU A 12 -25.19 -14.99 -1.30
CA GLU A 12 -25.96 -14.27 -2.35
C GLU A 12 -25.41 -14.48 -3.77
N GLY A 13 -24.21 -15.02 -3.93
CA GLY A 13 -23.56 -15.09 -5.24
C GLY A 13 -22.49 -16.18 -5.38
N GLN A 14 -22.00 -16.36 -6.60
CA GLN A 14 -20.96 -17.33 -6.90
C GLN A 14 -19.61 -16.89 -6.30
N ARG A 15 -18.88 -17.84 -5.74
CA ARG A 15 -17.50 -17.61 -5.28
C ARG A 15 -16.59 -17.40 -6.48
N GLN A 16 -15.83 -16.31 -6.47
CA GLN A 16 -14.81 -16.03 -7.47
C GLN A 16 -13.42 -16.11 -6.83
N ALA A 17 -12.42 -16.51 -7.62
CA ALA A 17 -11.04 -16.59 -7.20
C ALA A 17 -10.15 -15.90 -8.24
N PHE A 18 -9.32 -14.97 -7.77
CA PHE A 18 -8.36 -14.26 -8.60
C PHE A 18 -6.95 -14.59 -8.09
N PRO A 19 -6.03 -15.08 -8.95
CA PRO A 19 -4.68 -15.39 -8.53
C PRO A 19 -3.94 -14.09 -8.23
N LEU A 20 -3.58 -13.91 -6.97
CA LEU A 20 -2.91 -12.71 -6.49
C LEU A 20 -1.40 -12.90 -6.69
N ARG A 21 -0.83 -12.11 -7.60
CA ARG A 21 0.60 -12.15 -7.90
C ARG A 21 1.23 -10.85 -7.45
N MET A 22 2.23 -10.97 -6.58
CA MET A 22 3.06 -9.82 -6.27
C MET A 22 3.84 -9.43 -7.54
N ARG A 23 3.76 -8.16 -7.91
CA ARG A 23 4.45 -7.59 -9.06
C ARG A 23 5.13 -6.31 -8.63
N TYR A 24 6.33 -6.08 -9.15
CA TYR A 24 7.06 -4.85 -8.92
C TYR A 24 7.88 -4.54 -10.18
N ALA A 25 7.53 -3.46 -10.87
CA ALA A 25 8.22 -3.05 -12.07
C ALA A 25 9.64 -2.57 -11.73
N ARG A 26 10.62 -3.05 -12.50
CA ARG A 26 12.02 -2.63 -12.32
C ARG A 26 12.20 -1.14 -12.58
N ASP A 27 11.54 -0.61 -13.61
CA ASP A 27 11.51 0.80 -13.96
C ASP A 27 10.06 1.27 -13.88
N PHE A 28 9.78 2.30 -13.07
CA PHE A 28 8.46 2.94 -13.07
C PHE A 28 8.41 4.02 -14.15
N VAL A 29 9.57 4.51 -14.60
CA VAL A 29 9.67 5.56 -15.60
C VAL A 29 10.69 5.20 -16.67
N LYS A 30 10.31 5.47 -17.92
CA LYS A 30 11.19 5.60 -19.09
C LYS A 30 10.86 6.92 -19.79
N ASP A 31 11.65 7.30 -20.79
CA ASP A 31 11.31 8.49 -21.58
C ASP A 31 9.91 8.34 -22.18
N ARG A 32 9.07 9.36 -21.95
CA ARG A 32 7.66 9.46 -22.35
C ARG A 32 6.72 8.41 -21.75
N VAL A 33 7.16 7.64 -20.74
CA VAL A 33 6.35 6.56 -20.14
C VAL A 33 6.48 6.57 -18.62
N ALA A 34 5.34 6.59 -17.93
CA ALA A 34 5.24 6.38 -16.48
C ALA A 34 4.23 5.26 -16.18
N LEU A 35 4.62 4.33 -15.29
CA LEU A 35 3.76 3.28 -14.77
C LEU A 35 3.22 3.68 -13.40
N ILE A 36 1.93 3.44 -13.16
CA ILE A 36 1.25 3.67 -11.88
C ILE A 36 0.30 2.52 -11.54
N GLY A 37 -0.06 2.38 -10.27
CA GLY A 37 -0.99 1.34 -9.80
C GLY A 37 -0.54 -0.07 -10.17
N ASP A 38 -1.49 -0.93 -10.55
CA ASP A 38 -1.23 -2.34 -10.87
C ASP A 38 -0.24 -2.57 -12.03
N ALA A 39 0.00 -1.55 -12.87
CA ALA A 39 1.03 -1.61 -13.90
C ALA A 39 2.45 -1.44 -13.33
N ALA A 40 2.59 -0.69 -12.23
CA ALA A 40 3.87 -0.46 -11.55
C ALA A 40 4.11 -1.48 -10.43
N HIS A 41 3.07 -1.81 -9.65
CA HIS A 41 3.18 -2.74 -8.54
C HIS A 41 1.83 -3.38 -8.21
N THR A 42 1.87 -4.63 -7.75
CA THR A 42 0.72 -5.32 -7.18
C THR A 42 1.16 -5.92 -5.86
N ILE A 43 0.49 -5.55 -4.76
CA ILE A 43 0.86 -5.97 -3.41
C ILE A 43 -0.05 -7.11 -2.95
N HIS A 44 0.47 -7.99 -2.09
CA HIS A 44 -0.33 -9.04 -1.47
C HIS A 44 -1.56 -8.44 -0.76
N PRO A 45 -2.80 -8.88 -1.06
CA PRO A 45 -4.02 -8.12 -0.77
C PRO A 45 -4.54 -8.29 0.66
N LEU A 46 -3.66 -8.57 1.63
CA LEU A 46 -4.08 -8.72 3.03
C LEU A 46 -4.87 -7.50 3.55
N ALA A 47 -4.68 -6.33 2.93
CA ALA A 47 -5.29 -5.08 3.34
C ALA A 47 -6.18 -4.38 2.29
N GLY A 48 -6.41 -4.98 1.10
CA GLY A 48 -7.23 -4.35 0.05
C GLY A 48 -6.70 -2.99 -0.47
N GLN A 49 -5.40 -2.71 -0.33
CA GLN A 49 -4.81 -1.38 -0.53
C GLN A 49 -4.41 -1.05 -1.98
N GLY A 50 -4.59 -1.97 -2.94
CA GLY A 50 -4.12 -1.78 -4.32
C GLY A 50 -4.66 -0.50 -4.97
N VAL A 51 -5.97 -0.26 -4.82
CA VAL A 51 -6.63 0.94 -5.35
C VAL A 51 -6.09 2.20 -4.68
N ASN A 52 -5.95 2.22 -3.35
CA ASN A 52 -5.45 3.39 -2.63
C ASN A 52 -4.02 3.77 -3.07
N LEU A 53 -3.15 2.78 -3.25
CA LEU A 53 -1.79 3.01 -3.71
C LEU A 53 -1.75 3.52 -5.14
N GLY A 54 -2.58 2.97 -6.02
CA GLY A 54 -2.70 3.45 -7.40
C GLY A 54 -3.22 4.89 -7.49
N LEU A 55 -4.18 5.26 -6.64
CA LEU A 55 -4.65 6.64 -6.54
C LEU A 55 -3.54 7.57 -6.04
N LEU A 56 -2.77 7.16 -5.02
CA LEU A 56 -1.63 7.93 -4.55
C LEU A 56 -0.54 8.08 -5.61
N ASP A 57 -0.30 7.06 -6.44
CA ASP A 57 0.62 7.17 -7.59
C ASP A 57 0.11 8.19 -8.62
N ALA A 58 -1.18 8.17 -8.93
CA ALA A 58 -1.78 9.10 -9.88
C ALA A 58 -1.66 10.56 -9.40
N VAL A 59 -1.96 10.80 -8.12
CA VAL A 59 -1.85 12.13 -7.52
C VAL A 59 -0.40 12.59 -7.45
N ALA A 60 0.53 11.71 -7.05
CA ALA A 60 1.97 12.01 -7.04
C ALA A 60 2.49 12.39 -8.43
N LEU A 61 2.11 11.61 -9.45
CA LEU A 61 2.50 11.89 -10.83
C LEU A 61 1.93 13.23 -11.29
N ALA A 62 0.65 13.51 -11.02
CA ALA A 62 0.03 14.78 -11.37
C ALA A 62 0.74 15.98 -10.73
N GLN A 63 1.15 15.85 -9.46
CA GLN A 63 1.91 16.87 -8.75
C GLN A 63 3.29 17.11 -9.40
N GLU A 64 4.03 16.05 -9.68
CA GLU A 64 5.34 16.14 -10.33
C GLU A 64 5.23 16.79 -11.72
N LEU A 65 4.27 16.35 -12.54
CA LEU A 65 4.05 16.88 -13.88
C LEU A 65 3.67 18.36 -13.85
N LYS A 66 2.82 18.77 -12.89
CA LYS A 66 2.46 20.18 -12.71
C LYS A 66 3.68 21.03 -12.36
N GLN A 67 4.54 20.56 -11.46
CA GLN A 67 5.76 21.28 -11.09
C GLN A 67 6.71 21.43 -12.29
N LEU A 68 6.98 20.34 -13.01
CA LEU A 68 7.84 20.37 -14.20
C LEU A 68 7.29 21.31 -15.28
N TRP A 69 5.97 21.32 -15.48
CA TRP A 69 5.32 22.23 -16.43
C TRP A 69 5.50 23.70 -16.03
N LEU A 70 5.32 24.05 -14.75
CA LEU A 70 5.54 25.41 -14.24
C LEU A 70 7.00 25.85 -14.39
N GLU A 71 7.95 24.92 -14.24
CA GLU A 71 9.39 25.15 -14.43
C GLU A 71 9.82 25.13 -15.92
N GLN A 72 8.89 24.95 -16.86
CA GLN A 72 9.15 24.79 -18.30
C GLN A 72 10.13 23.65 -18.64
N LYS A 73 10.16 22.61 -17.79
CA LYS A 73 10.96 21.41 -18.01
C LYS A 73 10.19 20.39 -18.83
N ASP A 74 10.93 19.54 -19.54
CA ASP A 74 10.34 18.44 -20.29
C ASP A 74 9.68 17.40 -19.37
N ILE A 75 8.36 17.34 -19.37
CA ILE A 75 7.54 16.42 -18.56
C ILE A 75 7.70 14.95 -18.93
N GLY A 76 8.27 14.64 -20.10
CA GLY A 76 8.47 13.27 -20.57
C GLY A 76 9.90 12.77 -20.42
N SER A 77 10.82 13.58 -19.89
CA SER A 77 12.19 13.14 -19.66
C SER A 77 12.28 12.23 -18.44
N LYS A 78 12.91 11.05 -18.60
CA LYS A 78 13.16 10.15 -17.47
C LYS A 78 13.91 10.87 -16.34
N THR A 79 14.87 11.73 -16.69
CA THR A 79 15.70 12.46 -15.73
C THR A 79 14.86 13.35 -14.83
N ASN A 80 13.87 14.06 -15.41
CA ASN A 80 12.99 14.95 -14.67
C ASN A 80 12.02 14.18 -13.77
N LEU A 81 11.55 13.01 -14.21
CA LEU A 81 10.64 12.15 -13.45
C LEU A 81 11.33 11.22 -12.43
N ARG A 82 12.65 11.33 -12.23
CA ARG A 82 13.40 10.48 -11.27
C ARG A 82 12.93 10.66 -9.83
N HIS A 83 12.49 11.86 -9.47
CA HIS A 83 11.98 12.14 -8.14
C HIS A 83 10.70 11.33 -7.87
N PHE A 84 9.69 11.48 -8.74
CA PHE A 84 8.48 10.65 -8.74
C PHE A 84 8.80 9.14 -8.69
N GLU A 85 9.68 8.65 -9.57
CA GLU A 85 10.03 7.22 -9.60
C GLU A 85 10.58 6.72 -8.26
N ARG A 86 11.51 7.47 -7.65
CA ARG A 86 12.12 7.09 -6.35
C ARG A 86 11.09 7.12 -5.23
N TRP A 87 10.29 8.18 -5.18
CA TRP A 87 9.26 8.37 -4.16
C TRP A 87 8.26 7.22 -4.18
N ARG A 88 7.67 6.91 -5.35
CA ARG A 88 6.66 5.85 -5.45
C ARG A 88 7.23 4.46 -5.29
N LYS A 89 8.46 4.20 -5.74
CA LYS A 89 9.17 2.94 -5.47
C LYS A 89 9.40 2.71 -3.98
N ALA A 90 9.78 3.75 -3.24
CA ALA A 90 10.02 3.66 -1.81
C ALA A 90 8.71 3.37 -1.05
N GLU A 91 7.62 4.06 -1.36
CA GLU A 91 6.31 3.81 -0.73
C GLU A 91 5.77 2.42 -1.05
N ALA A 92 5.86 1.97 -2.31
CA ALA A 92 5.47 0.62 -2.68
C ALA A 92 6.31 -0.45 -1.96
N ALA A 93 7.63 -0.25 -1.83
CA ALA A 93 8.52 -1.18 -1.13
C ALA A 93 8.20 -1.26 0.38
N LYS A 94 7.92 -0.13 1.03
CA LYS A 94 7.49 -0.09 2.44
C LYS A 94 6.22 -0.91 2.65
N MET A 95 5.23 -0.73 1.78
CA MET A 95 3.97 -1.47 1.87
C MET A 95 4.16 -2.97 1.60
N ILE A 96 4.99 -3.35 0.62
CA ILE A 96 5.34 -4.76 0.38
C ILE A 96 5.99 -5.40 1.61
N ALA A 97 6.99 -4.73 2.20
CA ALA A 97 7.66 -5.22 3.40
C ALA A 97 6.71 -5.35 4.59
N ALA A 98 5.84 -4.35 4.79
CA ALA A 98 4.82 -4.39 5.84
C ALA A 98 3.87 -5.59 5.66
N MET A 99 3.32 -5.78 4.45
CA MET A 99 2.40 -6.89 4.18
C MET A 99 3.08 -8.26 4.30
N GLN A 100 4.35 -8.38 3.90
CA GLN A 100 5.12 -9.60 4.10
C GLN A 100 5.34 -9.89 5.59
N GLY A 101 5.69 -8.86 6.38
CA GLY A 101 5.80 -8.98 7.84
C GLY A 101 4.49 -9.41 8.50
N PHE A 102 3.36 -8.84 8.10
CA PHE A 102 2.04 -9.29 8.56
C PHE A 102 1.76 -10.74 8.18
N ARG A 103 2.00 -11.12 6.92
CA ARG A 103 1.85 -12.51 6.49
C ARG A 103 2.68 -13.45 7.35
N ASP A 104 3.96 -13.14 7.57
CA ASP A 104 4.88 -14.02 8.28
C ASP A 104 4.61 -14.12 9.78
N LEU A 105 4.10 -13.04 10.39
CA LEU A 105 3.69 -13.00 11.79
C LEU A 105 2.41 -13.81 12.04
N PHE A 106 1.47 -13.77 11.11
CA PHE A 106 0.17 -14.44 11.24
C PHE A 106 0.12 -15.84 10.60
N ALA A 107 1.10 -16.20 9.78
CA ALA A 107 1.18 -17.53 9.16
C ALA A 107 1.80 -18.58 10.10
N GLY A 108 1.19 -19.77 10.08
CA GLY A 108 1.67 -20.94 10.81
C GLY A 108 1.33 -20.95 12.30
N SER A 109 1.85 -21.95 13.02
CA SER A 109 1.54 -22.23 14.42
C SER A 109 2.77 -22.22 15.34
N HIS A 110 3.88 -21.61 14.89
CA HIS A 110 5.12 -21.60 15.66
C HIS A 110 4.95 -20.86 17.01
N PRO A 111 5.26 -21.49 18.17
CA PRO A 111 4.94 -20.93 19.49
C PRO A 111 5.54 -19.54 19.76
N ALA A 112 6.77 -19.29 19.31
CA ALA A 112 7.41 -17.98 19.48
C ALA A 112 6.71 -16.88 18.67
N LYS A 113 6.25 -17.18 17.45
CA LYS A 113 5.47 -16.23 16.64
C LYS A 113 4.12 -15.92 17.29
N LYS A 114 3.47 -16.94 17.87
CA LYS A 114 2.23 -16.78 18.62
C LYS A 114 2.43 -15.84 19.81
N LEU A 115 3.47 -16.07 20.62
CA LEU A 115 3.78 -15.21 21.76
C LEU A 115 4.04 -13.76 21.34
N LEU A 116 4.87 -13.56 20.31
CA LEU A 116 5.16 -12.22 19.76
C LEU A 116 3.90 -11.52 19.27
N ARG A 117 3.02 -12.24 18.55
CA ARG A 117 1.74 -11.71 18.08
C ARG A 117 0.83 -11.33 19.24
N ASP A 118 0.70 -12.19 20.24
CA ASP A 118 -0.20 -11.98 21.37
C ASP A 118 0.26 -10.78 22.22
N ILE A 119 1.57 -10.63 22.46
CA ILE A 119 2.15 -9.44 23.10
C ILE A 119 1.95 -8.21 22.23
N GLY A 120 2.23 -8.29 20.92
CA GLY A 120 2.06 -7.17 20.00
C GLY A 120 0.62 -6.65 19.94
N MET A 121 -0.35 -7.55 19.93
CA MET A 121 -1.78 -7.21 19.97
C MET A 121 -2.18 -6.58 21.31
N LEU A 122 -1.65 -7.08 22.43
CA LEU A 122 -1.89 -6.48 23.75
C LEU A 122 -1.35 -5.04 23.82
N VAL A 123 -0.13 -4.82 23.31
CA VAL A 123 0.49 -3.50 23.26
C VAL A 123 -0.31 -2.57 22.35
N ALA A 124 -0.73 -3.03 21.18
CA ALA A 124 -1.56 -2.25 20.25
C ALA A 124 -2.92 -1.84 20.85
N ASP A 125 -3.49 -2.67 21.72
CA ASP A 125 -4.77 -2.38 22.41
C ASP A 125 -4.61 -1.43 23.61
N LYS A 126 -3.50 -1.55 24.35
CA LYS A 126 -3.29 -0.82 25.61
C LYS A 126 -2.49 0.47 25.48
N ALA A 127 -1.69 0.63 24.43
CA ALA A 127 -0.87 1.83 24.25
C ALA A 127 -1.73 2.98 23.65
N PRO A 128 -1.87 4.11 24.35
CA PRO A 128 -2.64 5.25 23.85
C PRO A 128 -2.02 5.82 22.58
N GLY A 129 -2.84 6.09 21.56
CA GLY A 129 -2.41 6.65 20.27
C GLY A 129 -1.71 5.69 19.30
N LEU A 130 -1.22 4.53 19.77
CA LEU A 130 -0.54 3.56 18.91
C LEU A 130 -1.47 2.97 17.85
N LYS A 131 -2.72 2.68 18.23
CA LYS A 131 -3.74 2.16 17.33
C LYS A 131 -4.04 3.15 16.19
N ASP A 132 -4.14 4.44 16.52
CA ASP A 132 -4.41 5.49 15.53
C ASP A 132 -3.25 5.65 14.56
N GLU A 133 -2.01 5.59 15.04
CA GLU A 133 -0.83 5.65 14.18
C GLU A 133 -0.72 4.42 13.26
N LEU A 134 -0.98 3.22 13.79
CA LEU A 134 -1.04 1.99 13.00
C LEU A 134 -2.15 2.07 11.94
N MET A 135 -3.31 2.61 12.29
CA MET A 135 -4.42 2.81 11.35
C MET A 135 -4.07 3.84 10.28
N ARG A 136 -3.42 4.96 10.62
CA ARG A 136 -2.93 5.93 9.64
C ARG A 136 -1.94 5.30 8.66
N LYS A 137 -1.02 4.47 9.15
CA LYS A 137 -0.09 3.70 8.30
C LYS A 137 -0.82 2.71 7.41
N ALA A 138 -1.78 1.98 7.95
CA ALA A 138 -2.57 0.99 7.20
C ALA A 138 -3.44 1.64 6.10
N LEU A 139 -3.96 2.84 6.35
CA LEU A 139 -4.74 3.62 5.39
C LEU A 139 -3.88 4.38 4.37
N GLY A 140 -2.54 4.30 4.47
CA GLY A 140 -1.65 5.05 3.60
C GLY A 140 -1.64 6.56 3.85
N LEU A 141 -2.00 7.01 5.06
CA LEU A 141 -2.08 8.41 5.48
C LEU A 141 -0.81 8.87 6.23
N SER A 142 0.31 8.23 5.92
CA SER A 142 1.62 8.44 6.57
C SER A 142 2.72 8.32 5.53
N GLY A 143 3.84 9.03 5.74
CA GLY A 143 4.93 9.10 4.78
C GLY A 143 4.89 10.39 3.99
N GLU A 144 5.62 10.42 2.87
CA GLU A 144 5.57 11.55 1.95
C GLU A 144 4.31 11.42 1.10
N LEU A 145 3.31 12.26 1.37
CA LEU A 145 2.03 12.27 0.67
C LEU A 145 1.99 13.39 -0.35
N PRO A 146 1.37 13.15 -1.52
CA PRO A 146 1.04 14.22 -2.45
C PRO A 146 0.15 15.27 -1.78
N ASP A 147 0.23 16.51 -2.25
CA ASP A 147 -0.47 17.64 -1.63
C ASP A 147 -2.00 17.48 -1.64
N LEU A 148 -2.57 16.85 -2.67
CA LEU A 148 -4.00 16.57 -2.74
C LEU A 148 -4.45 15.39 -1.85
N ALA A 149 -3.52 14.68 -1.23
CA ALA A 149 -3.77 13.52 -0.37
C ALA A 149 -3.39 13.77 1.12
N LYS A 150 -2.97 14.99 1.46
CA LYS A 150 -2.79 15.46 2.84
C LYS A 150 -4.13 15.89 3.44
#